data_AF-A0A964ITW9-F1
#
_entry.id   AF-A0A964ITW9-F1
#
_cell.length_a   1.000
_cell.length_b   1.000
_cell.length_c   1.000
_cell.angle_alpha   90.00
_cell.angle_beta   90.00
_cell.angle_gamma   90.00
#
_symmetry.space_group_name_H-M   'P 1'
#
loop_
_entity.id
_entity.type
_entity.pdbx_description
1 polymer ?
#
loop_
_entity_poly.entity_id
_entity_poly.type
_entity_poly.pdbx_seq_one_letter_code
_entity_poly.pdbx_strand_id
1 'polypeptide(L)'
;MGYSDGRRNDRDHLRSGQPRENGGHRRSPARPPDVCLALIERGDADTANHLLRNPGADISEPGLHRIVDRHGELYDVQSSLVARAALPASVIERAVAAVSFDLVARLVERHKIPVAAAGKLALATRERATLGLTSGLPLDSMRSLVEQLMAGGRLTSSLLLRSLCLGNLDFTIYAIAIQSRLSIDYARSRLMEGDNLKLRELWLGAELPARLLPVAKAAIAIMKDTSIEGMKWDVAFYRRCIVQRLITGVADLSSEFSDDDIKELLAEATGGDVQLQDFVPDGARATA
;
A
#
# COMPACT_ATOMS: atom_id res chain seq x y z
N MET A 1 -47.13 29.47 -75.73
CA MET A 1 -47.49 28.22 -75.02
C MET A 1 -46.28 27.81 -74.18
N GLY A 2 -46.33 28.04 -72.84
CA GLY A 2 -45.37 27.69 -71.74
C GLY A 2 -43.87 27.98 -71.95
N TYR A 3 -43.16 28.92 -71.30
CA TYR A 3 -43.14 29.50 -69.94
C TYR A 3 -42.88 28.53 -68.77
N SER A 4 -41.63 28.48 -68.30
CA SER A 4 -41.17 28.44 -66.88
C SER A 4 -39.64 28.46 -66.91
N ASP A 5 -38.97 29.57 -66.60
CA ASP A 5 -38.67 30.13 -65.26
C ASP A 5 -37.55 29.37 -64.54
N GLY A 6 -36.59 30.13 -64.02
CA GLY A 6 -35.39 29.61 -63.37
C GLY A 6 -34.24 30.60 -63.32
N ARG A 7 -34.50 31.77 -62.71
CA ARG A 7 -33.49 32.79 -62.41
C ARG A 7 -32.35 32.27 -61.52
N ARG A 8 -31.26 33.04 -61.58
CA ARG A 8 -30.21 33.34 -60.58
C ARG A 8 -28.97 32.45 -60.60
N ASN A 9 -27.79 32.92 -60.23
CA ASN A 9 -27.07 34.21 -60.29
C ASN A 9 -25.73 33.88 -59.64
N ASP A 10 -24.65 34.48 -60.14
CA ASP A 10 -23.40 34.80 -59.45
C ASP A 10 -22.55 33.69 -58.79
N ARG A 11 -21.28 33.66 -59.25
CA ARG A 11 -20.04 33.76 -58.46
C ARG A 11 -19.92 32.87 -57.22
N ASP A 12 -18.96 31.96 -57.25
CA ASP A 12 -17.69 32.26 -56.57
C ASP A 12 -16.63 31.22 -56.90
N HIS A 13 -15.49 31.72 -57.37
CA HIS A 13 -14.21 31.04 -57.25
C HIS A 13 -13.85 30.98 -55.76
N LEU A 14 -13.35 29.83 -55.30
CA LEU A 14 -12.15 29.66 -54.44
C LEU A 14 -12.28 28.45 -53.50
N ARG A 15 -11.23 27.61 -53.56
CA ARG A 15 -10.74 26.67 -52.55
C ARG A 15 -11.69 25.57 -52.07
N SER A 16 -11.57 24.43 -52.74
CA SER A 16 -11.70 23.12 -52.09
C SER A 16 -10.69 23.01 -50.94
N GLY A 17 -11.16 23.21 -49.72
CA GLY A 17 -10.45 22.79 -48.51
C GLY A 17 -10.47 21.27 -48.45
N GLN A 18 -9.35 20.63 -48.80
CA GLN A 18 -9.12 19.26 -48.38
C GLN A 18 -9.11 19.23 -46.84
N PRO A 19 -9.76 18.25 -46.18
CA PRO A 19 -9.58 18.05 -44.76
C PRO A 19 -8.10 17.67 -44.57
N ARG A 20 -7.36 18.51 -43.86
CA ARG A 20 -6.04 18.13 -43.35
C ARG A 20 -6.26 16.96 -42.42
N GLU A 21 -5.86 15.78 -42.87
CA GLU A 21 -5.84 14.55 -42.08
C GLU A 21 -5.20 14.87 -40.73
N ASN A 22 -6.00 14.60 -39.69
CA ASN A 22 -5.65 14.83 -38.30
C ASN A 22 -4.25 14.28 -37.99
N GLY A 23 -3.46 15.09 -37.29
CA GLY A 23 -2.11 14.78 -36.87
C GLY A 23 -2.00 13.36 -36.32
N GLY A 24 -1.20 12.55 -37.03
CA GLY A 24 -0.79 11.25 -36.56
C GLY A 24 -0.15 11.40 -35.18
N HIS A 25 -0.85 10.93 -34.16
CA HIS A 25 -0.22 10.54 -32.92
C HIS A 25 0.79 9.47 -33.31
N ARG A 26 2.08 9.82 -33.38
CA ARG A 26 3.16 8.86 -33.56
C ARG A 26 2.94 7.78 -32.50
N ARG A 27 2.40 6.62 -32.91
CA ARG A 27 2.36 5.44 -32.06
C ARG A 27 3.81 5.14 -31.77
N SER A 28 4.23 5.38 -30.52
CA SER A 28 5.57 5.03 -30.09
C SER A 28 5.75 3.53 -30.36
N PRO A 29 6.91 3.08 -30.87
CA PRO A 29 7.08 1.71 -31.32
C PRO A 29 6.74 0.75 -30.17
N ALA A 30 5.81 -0.15 -30.44
CA ALA A 30 5.46 -1.21 -29.50
C ALA A 30 6.67 -2.12 -29.32
N ARG A 31 7.16 -2.25 -28.09
CA ARG A 31 8.30 -3.12 -27.78
C ARG A 31 7.79 -4.35 -27.05
N PRO A 32 8.04 -5.57 -27.56
CA PRO A 32 7.64 -6.80 -26.89
C PRO A 32 8.29 -6.91 -25.49
N PRO A 33 7.65 -7.62 -24.55
CA PRO A 33 8.11 -7.74 -23.17
C PRO A 33 9.53 -8.32 -23.04
N ASP A 34 9.90 -9.27 -23.89
CA ASP A 34 11.22 -9.90 -23.88
C ASP A 34 12.34 -8.90 -24.26
N VAL A 35 12.05 -8.02 -25.21
CA VAL A 35 12.98 -6.97 -25.65
C VAL A 35 13.08 -5.89 -24.57
N CYS A 36 11.96 -5.51 -23.97
CA CYS A 36 11.96 -4.60 -22.83
C CYS A 36 12.81 -5.14 -21.68
N LEU A 37 12.64 -6.42 -21.32
CA LEU A 37 13.42 -7.04 -20.25
C LEU A 37 14.91 -7.07 -20.56
N ALA A 38 15.31 -7.48 -21.77
CA ALA A 38 16.71 -7.50 -22.17
C ALA A 38 17.36 -6.10 -22.13
N LEU A 39 16.62 -5.06 -22.54
CA LEU A 39 17.06 -3.67 -22.46
C LEU A 39 17.15 -3.19 -21.01
N ILE A 40 16.25 -3.60 -20.13
CA ILE A 40 16.30 -3.28 -18.69
C ILE A 40 17.47 -3.98 -18.01
N GLU A 41 17.81 -5.20 -18.43
CA GLU A 41 18.91 -5.99 -17.85
C GLU A 41 20.29 -5.53 -18.31
N ARG A 42 20.42 -5.02 -19.54
CA ARG A 42 21.73 -4.63 -20.10
C ARG A 42 21.93 -3.12 -20.24
N GLY A 43 20.84 -2.36 -20.28
CA GLY A 43 20.85 -0.93 -20.47
C GLY A 43 21.28 -0.15 -19.22
N ASP A 44 21.44 1.14 -19.43
CA ASP A 44 21.70 2.17 -18.43
C ASP A 44 20.41 2.88 -17.98
N ALA A 45 20.56 3.86 -17.10
CA ALA A 45 19.44 4.64 -16.57
C ALA A 45 18.66 5.38 -17.68
N ASP A 46 19.36 5.89 -18.69
CA ASP A 46 18.73 6.58 -19.83
C ASP A 46 17.86 5.62 -20.65
N THR A 47 18.33 4.40 -20.88
CA THR A 47 17.56 3.34 -21.54
C THR A 47 16.29 3.00 -20.76
N ALA A 48 16.42 2.80 -19.44
CA ALA A 48 15.28 2.54 -18.56
C ALA A 48 14.28 3.71 -18.58
N ASN A 49 14.77 4.95 -18.52
CA ASN A 49 13.94 6.15 -18.55
C ASN A 49 13.17 6.27 -19.88
N HIS A 50 13.84 5.99 -21.01
CA HIS A 50 13.21 6.00 -22.33
C HIS A 50 12.13 4.91 -22.48
N LEU A 51 12.33 3.74 -21.87
CA LEU A 51 11.32 2.68 -21.84
C LEU A 51 10.12 3.07 -20.99
N LEU A 52 10.35 3.63 -19.79
CA LEU A 52 9.27 4.06 -18.89
C LEU A 52 8.36 5.12 -19.52
N ARG A 53 8.95 6.06 -20.27
CA ARG A 53 8.24 7.14 -20.96
C ARG A 53 7.58 6.72 -22.27
N ASN A 54 7.86 5.51 -22.76
CA ASN A 54 7.24 4.97 -23.97
C ASN A 54 5.92 4.26 -23.61
N PRO A 55 4.74 4.81 -23.96
CA PRO A 55 3.45 4.16 -23.66
C PRO A 55 3.27 2.82 -24.39
N GLY A 56 4.00 2.59 -25.49
CA GLY A 56 4.00 1.33 -26.23
C GLY A 56 4.99 0.29 -25.71
N ALA A 57 5.79 0.61 -24.67
CA ALA A 57 6.65 -0.39 -24.04
C ALA A 57 5.81 -1.27 -23.12
N ASP A 58 5.66 -2.54 -23.51
CA ASP A 58 5.09 -3.56 -22.65
C ASP A 58 6.17 -4.01 -21.66
N ILE A 59 6.14 -3.43 -20.47
CA ILE A 59 7.11 -3.74 -19.41
C ILE A 59 6.40 -4.60 -18.39
N SER A 60 6.85 -5.84 -18.27
CA SER A 60 6.34 -6.78 -17.27
C SER A 60 6.64 -6.29 -15.85
N GLU A 61 5.84 -6.71 -14.88
CA GLU A 61 6.06 -6.40 -13.46
C GLU A 61 7.48 -6.77 -12.96
N PRO A 62 8.05 -7.95 -13.31
CA PRO A 62 9.45 -8.25 -13.04
C PRO A 62 10.43 -7.24 -13.65
N GLY A 63 10.16 -6.77 -14.88
CA GLY A 63 10.96 -5.73 -15.53
C GLY A 63 10.90 -4.40 -14.77
N LEU A 64 9.72 -3.99 -14.29
CA LEU A 64 9.56 -2.80 -13.46
C LEU A 64 10.33 -2.93 -12.13
N HIS A 65 10.30 -4.09 -11.48
CA HIS A 65 11.12 -4.34 -10.28
C HIS A 65 12.60 -4.18 -10.56
N ARG A 66 13.10 -4.73 -11.67
CA ARG A 66 14.50 -4.58 -12.08
C ARG A 66 14.90 -3.13 -12.30
N ILE A 67 14.02 -2.30 -12.87
CA ILE A 67 14.28 -0.86 -13.04
C ILE A 67 14.42 -0.19 -11.67
N VAL A 68 13.50 -0.47 -10.74
CA VAL A 68 13.55 0.09 -9.38
C VAL A 68 14.82 -0.34 -8.65
N ASP A 69 15.21 -1.61 -8.76
CA ASP A 69 16.42 -2.13 -8.09
C ASP A 69 17.71 -1.48 -8.57
N ARG A 70 17.81 -1.20 -9.87
CA ARG A 70 19.05 -0.68 -10.47
C ARG A 70 19.13 0.84 -10.45
N HIS A 71 17.99 1.50 -10.61
CA HIS A 71 17.94 2.93 -10.93
C HIS A 71 16.90 3.71 -10.11
N GLY A 72 16.28 3.08 -9.12
CA GLY A 72 15.18 3.66 -8.33
C GLY A 72 15.56 4.85 -7.47
N GLU A 73 16.86 5.13 -7.25
CA GLU A 73 17.35 6.31 -6.53
C GLU A 73 17.47 7.54 -7.44
N LEU A 74 17.49 7.35 -8.76
CA LEU A 74 17.64 8.44 -9.71
C LEU A 74 16.31 9.16 -9.90
N TYR A 75 16.32 10.47 -9.65
CA TYR A 75 15.14 11.33 -9.74
C TYR A 75 14.40 11.22 -11.09
N ASP A 76 15.14 11.14 -12.19
CA ASP A 76 14.54 11.04 -13.52
C ASP A 76 13.79 9.72 -13.74
N VAL A 77 14.30 8.62 -13.17
CA VAL A 77 13.65 7.31 -13.23
C VAL A 77 12.42 7.27 -12.32
N GLN A 78 12.52 7.83 -11.11
CA GLN A 78 11.37 7.98 -10.21
C GLN A 78 10.24 8.79 -10.85
N SER A 79 10.58 9.92 -11.47
CA SER A 79 9.62 10.79 -12.15
C SER A 79 8.90 10.06 -13.28
N SER A 80 9.64 9.30 -14.08
CA SER A 80 9.09 8.50 -15.18
C SER A 80 8.28 7.29 -14.72
N LEU A 81 8.62 6.66 -13.59
CA LEU A 81 7.80 5.62 -12.97
C LEU A 81 6.44 6.19 -12.56
N VAL A 82 6.44 7.27 -11.79
CA VAL A 82 5.21 7.91 -11.28
C VAL A 82 4.31 8.43 -12.40
N ALA A 83 4.89 8.84 -13.53
CA ALA A 83 4.13 9.31 -14.69
C ALA A 83 3.38 8.20 -15.46
N ARG A 84 3.60 6.91 -15.14
CA ARG A 84 2.88 5.81 -15.79
C ARG A 84 1.42 5.76 -15.35
N ALA A 85 0.53 5.48 -16.30
CA ALA A 85 -0.92 5.43 -16.06
C ALA A 85 -1.35 4.29 -15.10
N ALA A 86 -0.59 3.21 -15.05
CA ALA A 86 -0.82 2.10 -14.14
C ALA A 86 0.50 1.51 -13.65
N LEU A 87 0.60 1.30 -12.34
CA LEU A 87 1.70 0.62 -11.68
C LEU A 87 1.14 -0.44 -10.73
N PRO A 88 1.68 -1.68 -10.75
CA PRO A 88 1.34 -2.68 -9.74
C PRO A 88 1.68 -2.21 -8.33
N ALA A 89 0.86 -2.58 -7.33
CA ALA A 89 1.06 -2.17 -5.94
C ALA A 89 2.42 -2.63 -5.38
N SER A 90 2.89 -3.81 -5.79
CA SER A 90 4.25 -4.30 -5.54
C SER A 90 5.30 -3.29 -6.03
N VAL A 91 5.23 -2.84 -7.28
CA VAL A 91 6.20 -1.87 -7.83
C VAL A 91 6.15 -0.55 -7.07
N ILE A 92 4.96 -0.06 -6.71
CA ILE A 92 4.80 1.18 -5.93
C ILE A 92 5.43 1.03 -4.55
N GLU A 93 5.15 -0.06 -3.82
CA GLU A 93 5.76 -0.33 -2.51
C GLU A 93 7.28 -0.36 -2.60
N ARG A 94 7.83 -0.98 -3.65
CA ARG A 94 9.28 -1.07 -3.86
C ARG A 94 9.91 0.29 -4.14
N ALA A 95 9.26 1.13 -4.94
CA ALA A 95 9.72 2.50 -5.19
C ALA A 95 9.69 3.34 -3.91
N VAL A 96 8.62 3.23 -3.11
CA VAL A 96 8.52 3.88 -1.80
C VAL A 96 9.64 3.40 -0.86
N ALA A 97 9.97 2.11 -0.89
CA ALA A 97 11.06 1.56 -0.10
C ALA A 97 12.42 2.16 -0.49
N ALA A 98 12.73 2.23 -1.79
CA ALA A 98 13.97 2.83 -2.30
C ALA A 98 14.09 4.32 -1.94
N VAL A 99 13.04 5.11 -2.18
CA VAL A 99 13.01 6.54 -1.85
C VAL A 99 13.19 6.78 -0.36
N SER A 100 12.53 5.99 0.48
CA SER A 100 12.63 6.14 1.94
C SER A 100 14.03 5.82 2.45
N PHE A 101 14.71 4.83 1.88
CA PHE A 101 16.08 4.48 2.23
C PHE A 101 17.05 5.62 1.90
N ASP A 102 16.98 6.16 0.69
CA ASP A 102 17.80 7.29 0.26
C ASP A 102 17.55 8.57 1.10
N LEU A 103 16.29 8.86 1.43
CA LEU A 103 15.95 9.98 2.32
C LEU A 103 16.57 9.82 3.71
N VAL A 104 16.53 8.61 4.30
CA VAL A 104 17.17 8.34 5.60
C VAL A 104 18.67 8.58 5.52
N ALA A 105 19.34 8.05 4.49
CA ALA A 105 20.77 8.24 4.30
C ALA A 105 21.14 9.73 4.26
N ARG A 106 20.41 10.52 3.46
CA ARG A 106 20.64 11.97 3.33
C ARG A 106 20.35 12.75 4.62
N LEU A 107 19.31 12.37 5.37
CA LEU A 107 18.97 13.01 6.66
C LEU A 107 20.05 12.76 7.71
N VAL A 108 20.56 11.53 7.81
CA VAL A 108 21.63 11.17 8.74
C VAL A 108 22.92 11.92 8.38
N GLU A 109 23.31 11.91 7.10
CA GLU A 109 24.52 12.55 6.62
C GLU A 109 24.48 14.08 6.82
N ARG A 110 23.39 14.72 6.40
CA ARG A 110 23.32 16.18 6.32
C ARG A 110 22.86 16.85 7.62
N HIS A 111 21.95 16.21 8.35
CA HIS A 111 21.29 16.83 9.51
C HIS A 111 21.68 16.19 10.83
N LYS A 112 22.59 15.21 10.84
CA LYS A 112 23.07 14.51 12.05
C LYS A 112 21.93 13.98 12.93
N ILE A 113 20.80 13.63 12.30
CA ILE A 113 19.69 13.00 13.01
C ILE A 113 20.17 11.64 13.51
N PRO A 114 19.85 11.24 14.75
CA PRO A 114 20.17 9.91 15.24
C PRO A 114 19.64 8.84 14.29
N VAL A 115 20.51 7.91 13.87
CA VAL A 115 20.17 6.86 12.89
C VAL A 115 18.92 6.08 13.31
N ALA A 116 18.79 5.79 14.61
CA ALA A 116 17.62 5.11 15.17
C ALA A 116 16.31 5.90 14.94
N ALA A 117 16.34 7.23 15.09
CA ALA A 117 15.15 8.07 14.89
C ALA A 117 14.77 8.17 13.41
N ALA A 118 15.74 8.36 12.52
CA ALA A 118 15.50 8.40 11.08
C ALA A 118 14.97 7.05 10.56
N GLY A 119 15.52 5.94 11.03
CA GLY A 119 15.06 4.59 10.71
C GLY A 119 13.62 4.33 11.15
N LYS A 120 13.26 4.71 12.38
CA LYS A 120 11.88 4.61 12.89
C LYS A 120 10.89 5.41 12.04
N LEU A 121 11.24 6.65 11.69
CA LEU A 121 10.40 7.49 10.83
C LEU A 121 10.17 6.86 9.45
N ALA A 122 11.24 6.42 8.79
CA ALA A 122 11.12 5.79 7.48
C ALA A 122 10.39 4.45 7.50
N LEU A 123 10.53 3.67 8.57
CA LEU A 123 9.70 2.48 8.76
C LEU A 123 8.21 2.86 8.84
N ALA A 124 7.85 3.78 9.74
CA ALA A 124 6.46 4.22 9.91
C ALA A 124 5.85 4.80 8.63
N THR A 125 6.61 5.62 7.88
CA THR A 125 6.16 6.18 6.60
C THR A 125 5.94 5.09 5.55
N ARG A 126 6.86 4.13 5.42
CA ARG A 126 6.74 3.01 4.48
C ARG A 126 5.55 2.12 4.82
N GLU A 127 5.38 1.76 6.08
CA GLU A 127 4.25 0.94 6.52
C GLU A 127 2.92 1.64 6.25
N ARG A 128 2.84 2.95 6.51
CA ARG A 128 1.63 3.75 6.19
C ARG A 128 1.34 3.78 4.70
N ALA A 129 2.36 4.01 3.87
CA ALA A 129 2.20 4.01 2.42
C ALA A 129 1.75 2.63 1.92
N THR A 130 2.39 1.55 2.39
CA THR A 130 2.09 0.17 2.03
C THR A 130 0.64 -0.19 2.35
N LEU A 131 0.18 0.09 3.57
CA LEU A 131 -1.21 -0.17 3.95
C LEU A 131 -2.20 0.70 3.14
N GLY A 132 -1.80 1.90 2.72
CA GLY A 132 -2.59 2.70 1.78
C GLY A 132 -2.83 2.02 0.43
N LEU A 133 -1.88 1.21 -0.05
CA LEU A 133 -1.99 0.48 -1.34
C LEU A 133 -2.95 -0.71 -1.28
N THR A 134 -3.24 -1.22 -0.08
CA THR A 134 -4.05 -2.42 0.10
C THR A 134 -5.55 -2.18 -0.08
N SER A 135 -6.00 -0.94 0.09
CA SER A 135 -7.42 -0.60 0.04
C SER A 135 -7.98 -0.78 -1.37
N GLY A 136 -8.96 -1.67 -1.53
CA GLY A 136 -9.57 -1.97 -2.83
C GLY A 136 -8.67 -2.75 -3.79
N LEU A 137 -7.55 -3.29 -3.29
CA LEU A 137 -6.62 -4.07 -4.10
C LEU A 137 -7.22 -5.45 -4.42
N PRO A 138 -7.20 -5.90 -5.69
CA PRO A 138 -7.63 -7.25 -6.04
C PRO A 138 -6.82 -8.31 -5.29
N LEU A 139 -7.45 -9.46 -5.02
CA LEU A 139 -6.85 -10.54 -4.23
C LEU A 139 -5.53 -11.08 -4.80
N ASP A 140 -5.43 -11.22 -6.14
CA ASP A 140 -4.19 -11.65 -6.78
C ASP A 140 -3.08 -10.60 -6.62
N SER A 141 -3.41 -9.31 -6.73
CA SER A 141 -2.45 -8.23 -6.48
C SER A 141 -2.06 -8.11 -5.01
N MET A 142 -2.96 -8.47 -4.08
CA MET A 142 -2.65 -8.58 -2.65
C MET A 142 -1.59 -9.65 -2.40
N ARG A 143 -1.72 -10.82 -3.03
CA ARG A 143 -0.71 -11.89 -2.98
C ARG A 143 0.65 -11.36 -3.42
N SER A 144 0.73 -10.77 -4.62
CA SER A 144 2.00 -10.26 -5.16
C SER A 144 2.63 -9.22 -4.24
N LEU A 145 1.84 -8.32 -3.66
CA LEU A 145 2.32 -7.32 -2.70
C LEU A 145 2.92 -7.98 -1.44
N VAL A 146 2.21 -8.94 -0.85
CA VAL A 146 2.68 -9.63 0.38
C VAL A 146 3.92 -10.48 0.11
N GLU A 147 3.95 -11.22 -1.00
CA GLU A 147 5.13 -12.01 -1.40
C GLU A 147 6.34 -11.10 -1.60
N GLN A 148 6.16 -9.92 -2.19
CA GLN A 148 7.23 -8.95 -2.35
C GLN A 148 7.71 -8.35 -1.01
N LEU A 149 6.78 -8.05 -0.11
CA LEU A 149 7.12 -7.57 1.24
C LEU A 149 7.94 -8.63 1.99
N MET A 150 7.53 -9.90 1.93
CA MET A 150 8.24 -11.01 2.55
C MET A 150 9.63 -11.20 1.92
N ALA A 151 9.73 -11.26 0.59
CA ALA A 151 10.99 -11.43 -0.12
C ALA A 151 11.99 -10.29 0.13
N GLY A 152 11.49 -9.08 0.38
CA GLY A 152 12.31 -7.92 0.71
C GLY A 152 12.52 -7.69 2.21
N GLY A 153 12.10 -8.60 3.10
CA GLY A 153 12.26 -8.45 4.56
C GLY A 153 11.47 -7.26 5.15
N ARG A 154 10.40 -6.84 4.48
CA ARG A 154 9.57 -5.66 4.83
C ARG A 154 8.20 -6.05 5.36
N LEU A 155 7.88 -7.35 5.40
CA LEU A 155 6.72 -7.86 6.14
C LEU A 155 7.06 -7.92 7.64
N THR A 156 7.01 -6.77 8.30
CA THR A 156 7.34 -6.63 9.73
C THR A 156 6.15 -6.99 10.61
N SER A 157 6.43 -7.37 11.87
CA SER A 157 5.37 -7.60 12.86
C SER A 157 4.58 -6.33 13.15
N SER A 158 5.23 -5.15 13.11
CA SER A 158 4.58 -3.85 13.26
C SER A 158 3.62 -3.53 12.10
N LEU A 159 4.00 -3.85 10.85
CA LEU A 159 3.14 -3.71 9.68
C LEU A 159 1.88 -4.57 9.80
N LEU A 160 2.04 -5.83 10.21
CA LEU A 160 0.92 -6.77 10.41
C LEU A 160 0.01 -6.32 11.55
N LEU A 161 0.58 -5.87 12.67
CA LEU A 161 -0.21 -5.36 13.78
C LEU A 161 -1.02 -4.14 13.35
N ARG A 162 -0.38 -3.23 12.62
CA ARG A 162 -1.01 -2.03 12.09
C ARG A 162 -2.11 -2.35 11.07
N SER A 163 -1.94 -3.35 10.21
CA SER A 163 -2.99 -3.80 9.29
C SER A 163 -4.21 -4.32 10.04
N LEU A 164 -3.99 -5.15 11.07
CA LEU A 164 -5.03 -5.61 11.97
C LEU A 164 -5.74 -4.44 12.66
N CYS A 165 -4.99 -3.44 13.10
CA CYS A 165 -5.54 -2.25 13.76
C CYS A 165 -6.25 -1.27 12.83
N LEU A 166 -6.06 -1.41 11.52
CA LEU A 166 -6.81 -0.70 10.49
C LEU A 166 -8.03 -1.49 9.98
N GLY A 167 -8.22 -2.73 10.46
CA GLY A 167 -9.29 -3.61 9.99
C GLY A 167 -9.01 -4.23 8.62
N ASN A 168 -7.75 -4.20 8.17
CA ASN A 168 -7.34 -4.75 6.90
C ASN A 168 -7.13 -6.26 7.00
N LEU A 169 -8.26 -6.98 6.99
CA LEU A 169 -8.28 -8.41 7.20
C LEU A 169 -7.59 -9.18 6.08
N ASP A 170 -7.87 -8.82 4.82
CA ASP A 170 -7.33 -9.53 3.67
C ASP A 170 -5.81 -9.47 3.66
N PHE A 171 -5.21 -8.29 3.86
CA PHE A 171 -3.75 -8.20 3.97
C PHE A 171 -3.21 -9.08 5.10
N THR A 172 -3.86 -9.07 6.27
CA THR A 172 -3.44 -9.86 7.43
C THR A 172 -3.52 -11.37 7.16
N ILE A 173 -4.61 -11.84 6.55
CA ILE A 173 -4.79 -13.25 6.15
C ILE A 173 -3.65 -13.65 5.21
N TYR A 174 -3.40 -12.85 4.17
CA TYR A 174 -2.38 -13.16 3.18
C TYR A 174 -0.99 -13.18 3.80
N ALA A 175 -0.67 -12.19 4.65
CA ALA A 175 0.59 -12.12 5.37
C ALA A 175 0.83 -13.34 6.26
N ILE A 176 -0.14 -13.71 7.11
CA ILE A 176 -0.01 -14.88 7.99
C ILE A 176 0.08 -16.17 7.16
N ALA A 177 -0.74 -16.32 6.12
CA ALA A 177 -0.73 -17.52 5.28
C ALA A 177 0.63 -17.71 4.58
N ILE A 178 1.14 -16.65 3.94
CA ILE A 178 2.39 -16.69 3.18
C ILE A 178 3.58 -16.89 4.14
N GLN A 179 3.63 -16.15 5.25
CA GLN A 179 4.70 -16.27 6.24
C GLN A 179 4.74 -17.65 6.90
N SER A 180 3.57 -18.22 7.22
CA SER A 180 3.45 -19.54 7.85
C SER A 180 3.46 -20.71 6.85
N ARG A 181 3.55 -20.42 5.54
CA ARG A 181 3.45 -21.41 4.45
C ARG A 181 2.16 -22.25 4.49
N LEU A 182 1.05 -21.62 4.86
CA LEU A 182 -0.29 -22.21 4.91
C LEU A 182 -1.12 -21.78 3.70
N SER A 183 -2.22 -22.48 3.42
CA SER A 183 -3.17 -22.00 2.43
C SER A 183 -3.92 -20.76 2.93
N ILE A 184 -4.28 -19.87 2.00
CA ILE A 184 -5.02 -18.64 2.33
C ILE A 184 -6.38 -18.98 2.95
N ASP A 185 -7.08 -19.98 2.43
CA ASP A 185 -8.36 -20.42 2.96
C ASP A 185 -8.25 -20.98 4.38
N TYR A 186 -7.14 -21.69 4.67
CA TYR A 186 -6.88 -22.17 6.02
C TYR A 186 -6.63 -21.01 6.98
N ALA A 187 -5.75 -20.05 6.63
CA ALA A 187 -5.51 -18.88 7.48
C ALA A 187 -6.80 -18.05 7.67
N ARG A 188 -7.58 -17.85 6.59
CA ARG A 188 -8.86 -17.13 6.62
C ARG A 188 -9.85 -17.78 7.57
N SER A 189 -10.11 -19.08 7.41
CA SER A 189 -11.07 -19.80 8.26
C SER A 189 -10.66 -19.71 9.74
N ARG A 190 -9.38 -19.91 10.04
CA ARG A 190 -8.87 -19.87 11.42
C ARG A 190 -8.91 -18.48 12.04
N LEU A 191 -8.59 -17.43 11.29
CA LEU A 191 -8.69 -16.04 11.77
C LEU A 191 -10.17 -15.65 12.00
N MET A 192 -11.08 -16.05 11.11
CA MET A 192 -12.51 -15.73 11.20
C MET A 192 -13.23 -16.50 12.31
N GLU A 193 -12.80 -17.72 12.63
CA GLU A 193 -13.31 -18.46 13.78
C GLU A 193 -13.06 -17.70 15.09
N GLY A 194 -11.96 -16.96 15.19
CA GLY A 194 -11.63 -16.11 16.34
C GLY A 194 -11.33 -16.91 17.61
N ASP A 195 -10.98 -18.19 17.48
CA ASP A 195 -10.60 -19.04 18.61
C ASP A 195 -9.20 -18.67 19.12
N ASN A 196 -9.09 -18.43 20.42
CA ASN A 196 -7.85 -17.94 21.04
C ASN A 196 -6.68 -18.92 20.96
N LEU A 197 -6.94 -20.22 20.93
CA LEU A 197 -5.90 -21.25 20.84
C LEU A 197 -5.40 -21.34 19.40
N LYS A 198 -6.30 -21.44 18.43
CA LYS A 198 -5.97 -21.46 17.00
C LYS A 198 -5.25 -20.20 16.55
N LEU A 199 -5.65 -19.03 17.06
CA LEU A 199 -4.97 -17.78 16.79
C LEU A 199 -3.54 -17.77 17.35
N ARG A 200 -3.33 -18.34 18.55
CA ARG A 200 -1.99 -18.50 19.13
C ARG A 200 -1.12 -19.41 18.26
N GLU A 201 -1.66 -20.52 17.78
CA GLU A 201 -0.95 -21.44 16.87
C GLU A 201 -0.51 -20.75 15.59
N LEU A 202 -1.40 -20.00 14.94
CA LEU A 202 -1.07 -19.19 13.76
C LEU A 202 -0.02 -18.13 14.05
N TRP A 203 -0.14 -17.43 15.19
CA TRP A 203 0.78 -16.36 15.56
C TRP A 203 2.21 -16.87 15.76
N LEU A 204 2.35 -18.02 16.42
CA LEU A 204 3.62 -18.68 16.63
C LEU A 204 4.16 -19.28 15.33
N GLY A 205 3.30 -19.87 14.49
CA GLY A 205 3.67 -20.39 13.17
C GLY A 205 4.14 -19.31 12.18
N ALA A 206 3.66 -18.08 12.36
CA ALA A 206 4.14 -16.91 11.62
C ALA A 206 5.39 -16.26 12.25
N GLU A 207 5.97 -16.85 13.30
CA GLU A 207 7.14 -16.33 14.03
C GLU A 207 6.95 -14.89 14.55
N LEU A 208 5.72 -14.52 14.89
CA LEU A 208 5.40 -13.19 15.38
C LEU A 208 5.68 -13.07 16.89
N PRO A 209 6.11 -11.90 17.38
CA PRO A 209 6.40 -11.71 18.80
C PRO A 209 5.16 -12.01 19.65
N ALA A 210 5.32 -12.88 20.65
CA ALA A 210 4.23 -13.28 21.55
C ALA A 210 3.59 -12.09 22.28
N ARG A 211 4.39 -11.04 22.55
CA ARG A 211 3.93 -9.80 23.17
C ARG A 211 2.83 -9.07 22.37
N LEU A 212 2.72 -9.31 21.06
CA LEU A 212 1.73 -8.67 20.19
C LEU A 212 0.41 -9.46 20.10
N LEU A 213 0.40 -10.71 20.56
CA LEU A 213 -0.76 -11.61 20.45
C LEU A 213 -2.02 -11.08 21.15
N PRO A 214 -1.96 -10.45 22.35
CA PRO A 214 -3.15 -9.89 22.98
C PRO A 214 -3.84 -8.82 22.12
N VAL A 215 -3.04 -7.98 21.45
CA VAL A 215 -3.56 -6.94 20.55
C VAL A 215 -4.22 -7.56 19.32
N ALA A 216 -3.60 -8.59 18.74
CA ALA A 216 -4.18 -9.32 17.64
C ALA A 216 -5.52 -9.97 18.00
N LYS A 217 -5.60 -10.61 19.19
CA LYS A 217 -6.83 -11.18 19.74
C LYS A 217 -7.93 -10.13 19.87
N ALA A 218 -7.59 -8.97 20.44
CA ALA A 218 -8.54 -7.87 20.61
C ALA A 218 -9.05 -7.36 19.26
N ALA A 219 -8.16 -7.12 18.29
CA ALA A 219 -8.52 -6.67 16.95
C ALA A 219 -9.43 -7.69 16.25
N ILE A 220 -9.07 -8.97 16.22
CA ILE A 220 -9.85 -10.03 15.55
C ILE A 220 -11.22 -10.20 16.20
N ALA A 221 -11.31 -10.13 17.54
CA ALA A 221 -12.59 -10.17 18.25
C ALA A 221 -13.52 -9.02 17.80
N ILE A 222 -13.01 -7.79 17.75
CA ILE A 222 -13.78 -6.62 17.27
C ILE A 222 -14.23 -6.82 15.83
N MET A 223 -13.35 -7.32 14.95
CA MET A 223 -13.67 -7.57 13.55
C MET A 223 -14.78 -8.62 13.40
N LYS A 224 -14.74 -9.68 14.22
CA LYS A 224 -15.75 -10.73 14.21
C LYS A 224 -17.10 -10.19 14.66
N ASP A 225 -17.15 -9.53 15.81
CA ASP A 225 -18.38 -8.92 16.34
C ASP A 225 -19.00 -7.96 15.32
N THR A 226 -18.15 -7.17 14.67
CA THR A 226 -18.55 -6.22 13.63
C THR A 226 -19.04 -6.89 12.34
N SER A 227 -18.39 -7.98 11.90
CA SER A 227 -18.79 -8.69 10.67
C SER A 227 -20.18 -9.31 10.79
N ILE A 228 -20.59 -9.62 12.02
CA ILE A 228 -21.95 -10.10 12.35
C ILE A 228 -22.97 -8.96 12.26
N GLU A 229 -22.58 -7.72 12.61
CA GLU A 229 -23.46 -6.54 12.63
C GLU A 229 -23.62 -5.86 11.25
N GLY A 230 -22.82 -6.24 10.25
CA GLY A 230 -22.91 -5.70 8.88
C GLY A 230 -22.54 -4.21 8.75
N MET A 231 -21.97 -3.61 9.79
CA MET A 231 -21.63 -2.19 9.85
C MET A 231 -20.35 -1.87 9.07
N LYS A 232 -20.37 -0.82 8.24
CA LYS A 232 -19.16 -0.21 7.68
C LYS A 232 -18.66 0.88 8.63
N TRP A 233 -17.52 0.64 9.27
CA TRP A 233 -16.87 1.65 10.11
C TRP A 233 -15.84 2.45 9.32
N ASP A 234 -15.66 3.70 9.72
CA ASP A 234 -14.45 4.44 9.40
C ASP A 234 -13.27 3.92 10.25
N VAL A 235 -12.07 3.98 9.68
CA VAL A 235 -10.80 3.57 10.27
C VAL A 235 -10.60 4.19 11.65
N ALA A 236 -10.96 5.46 11.82
CA ALA A 236 -10.83 6.15 13.10
C ALA A 236 -11.71 5.52 14.20
N PHE A 237 -12.90 5.04 13.85
CA PHE A 237 -13.77 4.36 14.80
C PHE A 237 -13.20 3.00 15.20
N TYR A 238 -12.77 2.20 14.23
CA TYR A 238 -12.22 0.88 14.48
C TYR A 238 -10.95 0.94 15.34
N ARG A 239 -10.08 1.94 15.08
CA ARG A 239 -8.93 2.25 15.95
C ARG A 239 -9.35 2.55 17.39
N ARG A 240 -10.36 3.40 17.59
CA ARG A 240 -10.88 3.71 18.93
C ARG A 240 -11.38 2.45 19.64
N CYS A 241 -12.10 1.58 18.95
CA CYS A 241 -12.55 0.31 19.54
C CYS A 241 -11.40 -0.57 19.99
N ILE A 242 -10.32 -0.66 19.20
CA ILE A 242 -9.14 -1.43 19.61
C ILE A 242 -8.49 -0.80 20.82
N VAL A 243 -8.24 0.52 20.81
CA VAL A 243 -7.65 1.21 21.95
C VAL A 243 -8.51 1.01 23.19
N GLN A 244 -9.82 1.20 23.09
CA GLN A 244 -10.75 1.00 24.20
C GLN A 244 -10.78 -0.45 24.67
N ARG A 245 -10.80 -1.43 23.76
CA ARG A 245 -10.77 -2.86 24.10
C ARG A 245 -9.45 -3.26 24.75
N LEU A 246 -8.33 -2.68 24.32
CA LEU A 246 -7.04 -2.84 24.97
C LEU A 246 -7.09 -2.24 26.37
N ILE A 247 -7.47 -0.97 26.53
CA ILE A 247 -7.57 -0.31 27.85
C ILE A 247 -8.53 -1.06 28.79
N THR A 248 -9.71 -1.47 28.32
CA THR A 248 -10.68 -2.22 29.14
C THR A 248 -10.20 -3.64 29.42
N GLY A 249 -9.51 -4.26 28.46
CA GLY A 249 -8.87 -5.57 28.62
C GLY A 249 -7.59 -5.55 29.44
N VAL A 250 -7.02 -4.37 29.75
CA VAL A 250 -5.85 -4.19 30.61
C VAL A 250 -6.15 -4.54 32.07
N ALA A 251 -7.41 -4.63 32.50
CA ALA A 251 -7.73 -5.26 33.77
C ALA A 251 -7.30 -6.75 33.82
N ASP A 252 -7.36 -7.48 32.69
CA ASP A 252 -6.90 -8.87 32.55
C ASP A 252 -5.46 -8.99 32.01
N LEU A 253 -4.93 -7.97 31.31
CA LEU A 253 -3.59 -7.96 30.68
C LEU A 253 -2.51 -7.20 31.48
N SER A 254 -2.87 -6.50 32.55
CA SER A 254 -1.97 -5.68 33.39
C SER A 254 -0.88 -6.47 34.14
N SER A 255 -0.92 -7.81 34.11
CA SER A 255 0.15 -8.64 34.67
C SER A 255 1.32 -8.87 33.70
N GLU A 256 1.15 -8.61 32.40
CA GLU A 256 2.14 -8.94 31.35
C GLU A 256 2.75 -7.72 30.66
N PHE A 257 2.17 -6.52 30.80
CA PHE A 257 2.59 -5.31 30.08
C PHE A 257 2.61 -4.08 30.99
N SER A 258 3.67 -3.28 30.92
CA SER A 258 3.69 -1.96 31.56
C SER A 258 2.86 -0.94 30.76
N ASP A 259 2.48 0.16 31.41
CA ASP A 259 1.81 1.30 30.75
C ASP A 259 2.61 1.85 29.56
N ASP A 260 3.94 1.73 29.60
CA ASP A 260 4.80 2.19 28.51
C ASP A 260 4.84 1.20 27.34
N ASP A 261 4.75 -0.11 27.60
CA ASP A 261 4.56 -1.13 26.56
C ASP A 261 3.23 -0.91 25.84
N ILE A 262 2.16 -0.59 26.59
CA ILE A 262 0.85 -0.29 26.01
C ILE A 262 0.91 0.96 25.15
N LYS A 263 1.58 2.03 25.60
CA LYS A 263 1.77 3.25 24.79
C LYS A 263 2.58 2.96 23.53
N GLU A 264 3.64 2.16 23.61
CA GLU A 264 4.45 1.78 22.45
C GLU A 264 3.61 0.95 21.46
N LEU A 265 2.86 -0.04 21.93
CA LEU A 265 1.93 -0.83 21.12
C LEU A 265 0.85 0.03 20.46
N LEU A 266 0.29 1.00 21.19
CA LEU A 266 -0.68 1.95 20.67
C LEU A 266 -0.06 2.89 19.64
N ALA A 267 1.17 3.35 19.86
CA ALA A 267 1.91 4.17 18.90
C ALA A 267 2.21 3.39 17.61
N GLU A 268 2.59 2.12 17.71
CA GLU A 268 2.79 1.20 16.58
C GLU A 268 1.48 0.97 15.81
N ALA A 269 0.37 0.71 16.52
CA ALA A 269 -0.95 0.49 15.94
C ALA A 269 -1.52 1.73 15.22
N THR A 270 -1.23 2.93 15.71
CA THR A 270 -1.89 4.18 15.25
C THR A 270 -0.99 5.05 14.36
N GLY A 271 0.32 5.01 14.55
CA GLY A 271 1.39 5.58 13.70
C GLY A 271 1.69 7.05 13.94
N GLY A 272 1.77 7.41 15.22
CA GLY A 272 2.16 8.74 15.68
C GLY A 272 0.98 9.62 16.09
N ASP A 273 1.08 10.12 17.33
CA ASP A 273 0.21 11.03 18.10
C ASP A 273 -1.26 10.64 18.25
N VAL A 274 -1.47 9.73 19.19
CA VAL A 274 -2.75 9.42 19.82
C VAL A 274 -2.55 9.71 21.30
N GLN A 275 -2.98 10.88 21.77
CA GLN A 275 -2.90 11.23 23.18
C GLN A 275 -3.95 10.41 23.91
N LEU A 276 -3.59 9.71 24.99
CA LEU A 276 -4.54 8.92 25.82
C LEU A 276 -5.80 9.72 26.23
N GLN A 277 -5.67 11.06 26.29
CA GLN A 277 -6.71 12.02 26.62
C GLN A 277 -7.80 12.15 25.54
N ASP A 278 -7.50 11.85 24.27
CA ASP A 278 -8.48 11.88 23.17
C ASP A 278 -9.45 10.68 23.20
N PHE A 279 -9.25 9.75 24.15
CA PHE A 279 -9.95 8.46 24.25
C PHE A 279 -10.65 8.24 25.59
N VAL A 280 -10.61 9.23 26.49
CA VAL A 280 -11.43 9.24 27.72
C VAL A 280 -12.82 9.73 27.32
N PRO A 281 -13.90 8.95 27.53
CA PRO A 281 -15.25 9.45 27.28
C PRO A 281 -15.53 10.65 28.20
N ASP A 282 -16.22 11.67 27.66
CA ASP A 282 -16.58 12.92 28.38
C ASP A 282 -17.31 12.70 29.72
N GLY A 283 -17.74 11.47 30.02
CA GLY A 283 -18.34 11.07 31.30
C GLY A 283 -17.38 10.90 32.48
N ALA A 284 -16.06 10.93 32.30
CA ALA A 284 -15.09 10.76 33.40
C ALA A 284 -14.46 12.08 33.91
N ARG A 285 -15.02 13.24 33.54
CA ARG A 285 -14.61 14.56 34.07
C ARG A 285 -15.43 15.05 35.27
N ALA A 286 -16.28 14.21 35.85
CA ALA A 286 -17.02 14.55 37.06
C ALA A 286 -16.84 13.46 38.12
N THR A 287 -15.80 13.61 38.95
CA THR A 287 -15.73 13.37 40.40
C THR A 287 -14.31 13.02 40.84
N ALA A 288 -13.52 14.06 41.13
CA ALA A 288 -12.60 14.19 42.27
C ALA A 288 -11.94 15.56 42.20
#